data_AF-A0A973C211-F1
#
_entry.id   AF-A0A973C211-F1
#
_cell.length_a   1.000
_cell.length_b   1.000
_cell.length_c   1.000
_cell.angle_alpha   90.00
_cell.angle_beta   90.00
_cell.angle_gamma   90.00
#
_symmetry.space_group_name_H-M   'P 1'
#
loop_
_entity.id
_entity.type
_entity.pdbx_description
1 polymer ?
#
loop_
_entity_poly.entity_id
_entity_poly.type
_entity_poly.pdbx_seq_one_letter_code
_entity_poly.pdbx_strand_id
1 'polypeptide(L)'
;MKSKLEIYALSVCFAAMICVVISSGIGGYAFVRVLNPELTMSSYQYDQYQTNDAYWARDNYQYADDTTPVNRPSEKELTTKRVALFAIAKNSEKREGMQTLTGSFIFLFTGLTTLLIHLVVAKKSRVKDI
;
A
#
# COMPACT_ATOMS: atom_id res chain seq x y z
N MET A 1 -21.22 -0.72 -39.51
CA MET A 1 -21.21 -1.71 -38.41
C MET A 1 -19.75 -1.91 -38.02
N LYS A 2 -19.39 -1.93 -36.73
CA LYS A 2 -17.98 -2.10 -36.33
C LYS A 2 -17.47 -3.49 -36.72
N SER A 3 -16.24 -3.61 -37.21
CA SER A 3 -15.64 -4.92 -37.44
C SER A 3 -15.44 -5.68 -36.12
N LYS A 4 -15.45 -7.02 -36.20
CA LYS A 4 -15.21 -7.89 -35.03
C LYS A 4 -13.89 -7.56 -34.31
N LEU A 5 -12.87 -7.17 -35.09
CA LEU A 5 -11.56 -6.76 -34.58
C LEU A 5 -11.62 -5.43 -33.82
N GLU A 6 -12.41 -4.45 -34.29
CA GLU A 6 -12.62 -3.19 -33.57
C GLU A 6 -13.32 -3.44 -32.23
N ILE A 7 -14.36 -4.28 -32.20
CA ILE A 7 -15.09 -4.61 -30.96
C ILE A 7 -14.15 -5.28 -29.96
N TYR A 8 -13.39 -6.29 -30.40
CA TYR A 8 -12.38 -6.94 -29.55
C TYR A 8 -11.39 -5.93 -28.97
N ALA A 9 -10.80 -5.08 -29.81
CA ALA A 9 -9.80 -4.11 -29.37
C ALA A 9 -10.37 -3.10 -28.36
N LEU A 10 -11.61 -2.63 -28.57
CA LEU A 10 -12.27 -1.73 -27.62
C LEU A 10 -12.60 -2.42 -26.29
N SER A 11 -13.01 -3.68 -26.30
CA SER A 11 -13.23 -4.45 -25.06
C SER A 11 -11.95 -4.61 -24.25
N VAL A 12 -10.82 -4.89 -24.92
CA VAL A 12 -9.51 -4.95 -24.24
C VAL A 12 -9.09 -3.59 -23.71
N CYS A 13 -9.30 -2.50 -24.47
CA CYS A 13 -9.05 -1.15 -23.99
C CYS A 13 -9.88 -0.82 -22.74
N PHE A 14 -11.15 -1.22 -22.70
CA PHE A 14 -12.01 -1.02 -21.53
C PHE A 14 -11.48 -1.76 -20.30
N ALA A 15 -11.11 -3.04 -20.45
CA ALA A 15 -10.49 -3.81 -19.37
C ALA A 15 -9.17 -3.19 -18.89
N ALA A 16 -8.31 -2.75 -19.82
CA ALA A 16 -7.05 -2.09 -19.49
C ALA A 16 -7.28 -0.76 -18.72
N MET A 17 -8.30 0.01 -19.08
CA MET A 17 -8.68 1.22 -18.35
C MET A 17 -9.10 0.92 -16.90
N ILE A 18 -9.85 -0.16 -16.66
CA ILE A 18 -10.20 -0.59 -15.30
C ILE A 18 -8.94 -0.88 -14.49
N CYS A 19 -8.00 -1.65 -15.06
CA CYS A 19 -6.71 -1.94 -14.40
C CYS A 19 -5.94 -0.66 -14.08
N VAL A 20 -5.85 0.28 -15.02
CA VAL A 20 -5.16 1.55 -14.82
C VAL A 20 -5.80 2.36 -13.68
N VAL A 21 -7.14 2.46 -13.64
CA VAL A 21 -7.85 3.21 -12.59
C VAL A 21 -7.63 2.57 -11.22
N ILE A 22 -7.81 1.26 -11.09
CA ILE A 22 -7.64 0.55 -9.81
C ILE A 22 -6.19 0.66 -9.33
N SER A 23 -5.21 0.39 -10.19
CA SER A 23 -3.80 0.45 -9.82
C SER A 23 -3.34 1.88 -9.52
N SER A 24 -3.95 2.90 -10.14
CA SER A 24 -3.68 4.30 -9.78
C SER A 24 -4.16 4.62 -8.36
N GLY A 25 -5.36 4.17 -7.97
CA GLY A 25 -5.87 4.37 -6.62
C GLY A 25 -5.02 3.69 -5.56
N ILE A 26 -4.68 2.41 -5.79
CA ILE A 26 -3.81 1.64 -4.89
C ILE A 26 -2.42 2.28 -4.82
N GLY A 27 -1.84 2.66 -5.96
CA GLY A 27 -0.55 3.32 -6.03
C GLY A 27 -0.52 4.67 -5.33
N GLY A 28 -1.58 5.47 -5.47
CA GLY A 28 -1.73 6.75 -4.77
C GLY A 28 -1.75 6.58 -3.24
N TYR A 29 -2.49 5.60 -2.73
CA TYR A 29 -2.48 5.29 -1.29
C TYR A 29 -1.09 4.82 -0.83
N ALA A 30 -0.46 3.92 -1.59
CA ALA A 30 0.89 3.43 -1.30
C ALA A 30 1.93 4.56 -1.29
N PHE A 31 1.78 5.56 -2.16
CA PHE A 31 2.62 6.74 -2.17
C PHE A 31 2.48 7.57 -0.87
N VAL A 32 1.26 7.78 -0.39
CA VAL A 32 1.02 8.43 0.91
C VAL A 32 1.65 7.62 2.06
N ARG A 33 1.52 6.29 2.04
CA ARG A 33 2.13 5.38 3.03
C ARG A 33 3.66 5.48 3.09
N VAL A 34 4.31 5.73 1.97
CA VAL A 34 5.78 5.94 1.91
C VAL A 34 6.18 7.31 2.47
N LEU A 35 5.45 8.37 2.12
CA LEU A 35 5.79 9.72 2.53
C LEU A 35 5.42 10.01 3.98
N ASN A 36 4.28 9.48 4.43
CA ASN A 36 3.71 9.74 5.74
C ASN A 36 3.24 8.42 6.40
N PRO A 37 4.19 7.56 6.81
CA PRO A 37 3.85 6.26 7.42
C PRO A 37 3.10 6.40 8.75
N GLU A 38 3.25 7.52 9.46
CA GLU A 38 2.54 7.74 10.73
C GLU A 38 1.03 7.89 10.50
N LEU A 39 0.63 8.50 9.39
CA LEU A 39 -0.77 8.66 9.00
C LEU A 39 -1.42 7.33 8.59
N THR A 40 -0.67 6.45 7.93
CA THR A 40 -1.21 5.19 7.37
C THR A 40 -1.05 3.99 8.31
N MET A 41 -0.16 4.10 9.30
CA MET A 41 0.01 3.11 10.36
C MET A 41 -1.33 2.91 11.10
N SER A 42 -1.66 1.66 11.42
CA SER A 42 -2.89 1.36 12.16
C SER A 42 -2.92 2.13 13.49
N SER A 43 -4.10 2.65 13.88
CA SER A 43 -4.26 3.38 15.14
C SER A 43 -3.75 2.59 16.34
N TYR A 44 -4.05 1.27 16.38
CA TYR A 44 -3.56 0.39 17.44
C TYR A 44 -2.03 0.39 17.56
N GLN A 45 -1.31 0.28 16.45
CA GLN A 45 0.14 0.30 16.45
C GLN A 45 0.68 1.70 16.76
N TYR A 46 0.06 2.76 16.23
CA TYR A 46 0.46 4.15 16.48
C TYR A 46 0.33 4.52 17.96
N ASP A 47 -0.80 4.18 18.58
CA ASP A 47 -1.15 4.54 19.96
C ASP A 47 -0.19 3.90 20.98
N GLN A 48 0.30 2.69 20.69
CA GLN A 48 1.28 1.98 21.52
C GLN A 48 2.62 2.72 21.66
N TYR A 49 2.97 3.59 20.72
CA TYR A 49 4.24 4.31 20.76
C TYR A 49 4.12 5.73 21.32
N GLN A 50 2.92 6.19 21.68
CA GLN A 50 2.70 7.57 22.13
C GLN A 50 3.23 7.81 23.55
N THR A 51 3.08 6.85 24.45
CA THR A 51 3.51 6.96 25.86
C THR A 51 4.24 5.71 26.34
N ASN A 52 5.06 5.84 27.39
CA ASN A 52 5.73 4.69 27.99
C ASN A 52 4.73 3.72 28.63
N ASP A 53 3.61 4.23 29.16
CA ASP A 53 2.53 3.41 29.71
C ASP A 53 1.83 2.59 28.63
N ALA A 54 1.47 3.20 27.50
CA ALA A 54 0.86 2.49 26.36
C ALA A 54 1.83 1.46 25.77
N TYR A 55 3.11 1.83 25.64
CA TYR A 55 4.16 0.93 25.18
C TYR A 55 4.36 -0.26 26.12
N TRP A 56 4.37 -0.03 27.43
CA TRP A 56 4.51 -1.09 28.44
C TRP A 56 3.28 -1.99 28.50
N ALA A 57 2.08 -1.42 28.40
CA ALA A 57 0.82 -2.16 28.42
C ALA A 57 0.69 -3.15 27.25
N ARG A 58 1.28 -2.83 26.09
CA ARG A 58 1.31 -3.72 24.91
C ARG A 58 1.89 -5.10 25.22
N ASP A 59 3.06 -5.13 25.86
CA ASP A 59 3.85 -6.37 26.03
C ASP A 59 3.53 -7.10 27.35
N ASN A 60 2.90 -6.42 28.31
CA ASN A 60 2.72 -6.95 29.67
C ASN A 60 1.28 -7.29 30.04
N TYR A 61 0.31 -7.12 29.13
CA TYR A 61 -1.08 -7.53 29.38
C TYR A 61 -1.21 -9.04 29.68
N GLN A 62 -0.25 -9.84 29.21
CA GLN A 62 -0.27 -11.31 29.31
C GLN A 62 0.44 -11.87 30.57
N TYR A 63 1.18 -11.04 31.31
CA TYR A 63 1.91 -11.44 32.52
C TYR A 63 1.27 -10.92 33.81
N ALA A 64 0.01 -10.48 33.75
CA ALA A 64 -0.81 -10.16 34.92
C ALA A 64 -1.29 -11.44 35.65
N ASP A 65 -0.40 -12.40 35.84
CA ASP A 65 -0.56 -13.41 36.89
C ASP A 65 0.13 -12.87 38.14
N ASP A 66 -0.58 -12.81 39.27
CA ASP A 66 -0.14 -12.23 40.56
C ASP A 66 1.15 -12.88 41.11
N THR A 67 1.64 -13.93 40.47
CA THR A 67 2.74 -14.79 40.93
C THR A 67 4.13 -14.30 40.53
N THR A 68 4.26 -13.43 39.51
CA THR A 68 5.58 -12.93 39.09
C THR A 68 5.53 -11.43 38.74
N PRO A 69 5.96 -10.53 39.64
CA PRO A 69 6.00 -9.11 39.33
C PRO A 69 7.05 -8.86 38.22
N VAL A 70 6.57 -8.53 37.02
CA VAL A 70 7.45 -8.08 35.95
C VAL A 70 7.99 -6.70 36.34
N ASN A 71 9.29 -6.63 36.63
CA ASN A 71 9.93 -5.38 37.00
C ASN A 71 9.90 -4.42 35.80
N ARG A 72 9.09 -3.36 35.91
CA ARG A 72 9.01 -2.31 34.89
C ARG A 72 10.37 -1.61 34.76
N PRO A 73 10.99 -1.60 33.57
CA PRO A 73 12.24 -0.90 33.36
C PRO A 73 12.14 0.59 33.69
N SER A 74 13.29 1.23 33.90
CA SER A 74 13.32 2.68 34.13
C SER A 74 12.69 3.46 32.98
N GLU A 75 12.11 4.62 33.26
CA GLU A 75 11.51 5.51 32.25
C GLU A 75 12.48 5.85 31.11
N LYS A 76 13.78 6.00 31.42
CA LYS A 76 14.82 6.25 30.42
C LYS A 76 14.99 5.06 29.47
N GLU A 77 14.98 3.85 30.00
CA GLU A 77 15.10 2.63 29.20
C GLU A 77 13.86 2.39 28.35
N LEU A 78 12.66 2.56 28.92
CA LEU A 78 11.39 2.47 28.18
C LEU A 78 11.33 3.47 27.03
N THR A 79 11.69 4.73 27.29
CA THR A 79 11.73 5.78 26.27
C THR A 79 12.68 5.41 25.13
N THR A 80 13.87 4.90 25.47
CA THR A 80 14.87 4.49 24.48
C THR A 80 14.34 3.37 23.58
N LYS A 81 13.76 2.32 24.18
CA LYS A 81 13.17 1.19 23.45
C LYS A 81 11.97 1.61 22.60
N ARG A 82 11.06 2.42 23.16
CA ARG A 82 9.86 2.92 22.49
C ARG A 82 10.21 3.73 21.23
N VAL A 83 11.15 4.68 21.33
CA VAL A 83 11.57 5.50 20.19
C VAL A 83 12.24 4.66 19.11
N ALA A 84 13.09 3.71 19.49
CA ALA A 84 13.76 2.81 18.55
C ALA A 84 12.76 1.92 17.80
N LEU A 85 11.80 1.31 18.52
CA LEU A 85 10.78 0.46 17.91
C LEU A 85 9.78 1.25 17.07
N PHE A 86 9.44 2.48 17.46
CA PHE A 86 8.60 3.34 16.62
C PHE A 86 9.27 3.67 15.30
N ALA A 87 10.58 3.94 15.30
CA ALA A 87 11.35 4.13 14.07
C ALA A 87 11.33 2.87 13.17
N ILE A 88 11.46 1.68 13.77
CA ILE A 88 11.36 0.40 13.05
C ILE A 88 9.95 0.21 12.46
N ALA A 89 8.90 0.49 13.23
CA ALA A 89 7.51 0.40 12.76
C ALA A 89 7.27 1.32 11.55
N LYS A 90 7.74 2.58 11.62
CA LYS A 90 7.68 3.52 10.49
C LYS A 90 8.42 3.02 9.25
N ASN A 91 9.59 2.41 9.43
CA ASN A 91 10.34 1.85 8.32
C ASN A 91 9.67 0.61 7.71
N SER A 92 9.02 -0.22 8.52
CA SER A 92 8.22 -1.34 8.05
C SER A 92 7.04 -0.86 7.21
N GLU A 93 6.30 0.14 7.70
CA GLU A 93 5.18 0.78 7.01
C GLU A 93 5.61 1.37 5.65
N LYS A 94 6.73 2.09 5.62
CA LYS A 94 7.34 2.61 4.38
C LYS A 94 7.70 1.49 3.40
N ARG A 95 8.34 0.42 3.87
CA ARG A 95 8.74 -0.71 3.02
C ARG A 95 7.52 -1.38 2.40
N GLU A 96 6.46 -1.58 3.18
CA GLU A 96 5.21 -2.14 2.66
C GLU A 96 4.58 -1.22 1.61
N GLY A 97 4.53 0.09 1.88
CA GLY A 97 4.13 1.09 0.89
C GLY A 97 4.96 1.02 -0.40
N MET A 98 6.30 0.88 -0.31
CA MET A 98 7.17 0.77 -1.48
C MET A 98 6.92 -0.52 -2.29
N GLN A 99 6.63 -1.64 -1.63
CA GLN A 99 6.28 -2.88 -2.32
C GLN A 99 4.95 -2.73 -3.08
N THR A 100 3.92 -2.19 -2.43
CA THR A 100 2.62 -1.92 -3.07
C THR A 100 2.74 -0.92 -4.21
N LEU A 101 3.57 0.13 -4.05
CA LEU A 101 3.82 1.12 -5.09
C LEU A 101 4.51 0.50 -6.31
N THR A 102 5.52 -0.36 -6.07
CA THR A 102 6.22 -1.09 -7.14
C THR A 102 5.26 -1.99 -7.92
N GLY A 103 4.43 -2.76 -7.21
CA GLY A 103 3.41 -3.59 -7.84
C GLY A 103 2.41 -2.77 -8.66
N SER A 104 1.92 -1.65 -8.10
CA SER A 104 0.99 -0.75 -8.78
C SER A 104 1.60 -0.16 -10.05
N PHE A 105 2.88 0.19 -10.03
CA PHE A 105 3.59 0.69 -11.21
C PHE A 105 3.71 -0.37 -12.31
N ILE A 106 3.96 -1.64 -11.96
CA ILE A 106 3.98 -2.76 -12.92
C ILE A 106 2.61 -2.88 -13.60
N PHE A 107 1.51 -2.85 -12.84
CA PHE A 107 0.16 -2.90 -13.42
C PHE A 107 -0.17 -1.68 -14.28
N LEU A 108 0.26 -0.49 -13.89
CA LEU A 108 0.09 0.72 -14.71
C LEU A 108 0.85 0.60 -16.03
N PHE A 109 2.09 0.12 -15.99
CA PHE A 109 2.92 -0.07 -17.17
C PHE A 109 2.32 -1.11 -18.13
N THR A 110 1.87 -2.26 -17.62
CA THR A 110 1.25 -3.31 -18.44
C THR A 110 -0.11 -2.87 -18.99
N GLY A 111 -0.94 -2.22 -18.16
CA GLY A 111 -2.23 -1.66 -18.57
C GLY A 111 -2.08 -0.59 -19.65
N LEU A 112 -1.15 0.34 -19.49
CA LEU A 112 -0.88 1.38 -20.47
C LEU A 112 -0.34 0.80 -21.79
N THR A 113 0.60 -0.14 -21.72
CA THR A 113 1.12 -0.83 -22.92
C THR A 113 0.00 -1.55 -23.66
N THR A 114 -0.85 -2.29 -22.94
CA THR A 114 -2.00 -3.00 -23.50
C THR A 114 -2.99 -2.04 -24.17
N LEU A 115 -3.30 -0.93 -23.49
CA LEU A 115 -4.19 0.11 -23.99
C LEU A 115 -3.65 0.74 -25.27
N LEU A 116 -2.38 1.12 -25.30
CA LEU A 116 -1.76 1.76 -26.47
C LEU A 116 -1.75 0.83 -27.69
N ILE A 117 -1.38 -0.43 -27.51
CA ILE A 117 -1.39 -1.43 -28.59
C ILE A 117 -2.81 -1.59 -29.15
N HIS A 118 -3.81 -1.79 -28.29
CA HIS A 118 -5.18 -2.04 -28.73
C HIS A 118 -5.86 -0.79 -29.27
N LEU A 119 -5.49 0.41 -28.81
CA LEU A 119 -5.91 1.66 -29.43
C LEU A 119 -5.38 1.78 -30.87
N VAL A 120 -4.13 1.40 -31.12
CA VAL A 120 -3.58 1.38 -32.49
C VAL A 120 -4.31 0.37 -33.36
N VAL A 121 -4.60 -0.84 -32.83
CA VAL A 121 -5.39 -1.85 -33.55
C VAL A 121 -6.78 -1.30 -33.89
N ALA A 122 -7.51 -0.76 -32.92
CA ALA A 122 -8.85 -0.20 -33.13
C ALA A 122 -8.84 0.93 -34.18
N LYS A 123 -7.85 1.83 -34.13
CA LYS A 123 -7.69 2.90 -35.13
C LYS A 123 -7.46 2.33 -36.53
N LYS A 124 -6.56 1.34 -36.67
CA LYS A 124 -6.26 0.71 -37.97
C LYS A 124 -7.46 -0.07 -38.53
N SER A 125 -8.23 -0.74 -37.69
CA SER A 125 -9.43 -1.47 -38.12
C SER A 125 -10.47 -0.54 -38.72
N ARG A 126 -10.69 0.65 -38.13
CA ARG A 126 -11.61 1.65 -38.65
C ARG A 126 -11.22 2.18 -40.03
N VAL A 127 -9.92 2.37 -40.28
CA VAL A 127 -9.43 2.86 -41.58
C VAL A 127 -9.60 1.81 -42.67
N LYS A 128 -9.58 0.52 -42.33
CA LYS A 128 -9.83 -0.58 -43.29
C LYS A 128 -11.31 -0.80 -43.62
N ASP A 129 -12.22 -0.30 -42.79
CA ASP A 129 -13.68 -0.46 -42.94
C ASP A 129 -14.34 0.74 -43.66
N ILE A 130 -13.55 1.72 -44.14
CA ILE A 130 -13.94 2.86 -45.00
C ILE A 130 -13.46 2.58 -46.42
#